data_AF-A0A1Y6FAU2-F1
#
_entry.id   AF-A0A1Y6FAU2-F1
#
_cell.length_a   1.000
_cell.length_b   1.000
_cell.length_c   1.000
_cell.angle_alpha   90.00
_cell.angle_beta   90.00
_cell.angle_gamma   90.00
#
_symmetry.space_group_name_H-M   'P 1'
#
loop_
_entity.id
_entity.type
_entity.pdbx_description
1 polymer ?
#
loop_
_entity_poly.entity_id
_entity_poly.type
_entity_poly.pdbx_seq_one_letter_code
_entity_poly.pdbx_strand_id
1 'polypeptide(L)'
;MGSRRNIGYLLLVLIVAGAAVAFNLYADDEAQKIVENAPEEQAEASPEIDQARCEREQAEFETIWDASIENPNDPSYEERLEIALTEVNAACGIE
;
A
#
# COMPACT_ATOMS: atom_id res chain seq x y z
N MET A 1 -3.06 -25.92 -28.09
CA MET A 1 -2.17 -25.47 -26.99
C MET A 1 -2.64 -24.09 -26.53
N GLY A 2 -3.34 -23.96 -25.40
CA GLY A 2 -3.89 -22.64 -25.01
C GLY A 2 -4.63 -22.55 -23.67
N SER A 3 -4.52 -23.53 -22.77
CA SER A 3 -5.38 -23.59 -21.57
C SER A 3 -4.63 -23.78 -20.24
N ARG A 4 -3.31 -23.57 -20.20
CA ARG A 4 -2.51 -23.71 -18.96
C ARG A 4 -2.04 -22.37 -18.36
N ARG A 5 -2.10 -21.26 -19.10
CA ARG A 5 -1.64 -19.94 -18.62
C ARG A 5 -2.65 -19.23 -17.71
N ASN A 6 -3.96 -19.41 -17.93
CA ASN A 6 -5.00 -18.72 -17.13
C ASN A 6 -5.21 -19.29 -15.73
N ILE A 7 -4.91 -20.57 -15.51
CA ILE A 7 -5.11 -21.21 -14.20
C ILE A 7 -4.07 -20.70 -13.19
N GLY A 8 -2.82 -20.48 -13.62
CA GLY A 8 -1.76 -19.95 -12.76
C GLY A 8 -2.05 -18.52 -12.29
N TYR A 9 -2.61 -17.68 -13.16
CA TYR A 9 -2.97 -16.31 -12.82
C TYR A 9 -4.14 -16.25 -11.83
N LEU A 10 -5.18 -17.07 -12.05
CA LEU A 10 -6.31 -17.18 -11.11
C LEU A 10 -5.87 -17.70 -9.73
N LEU A 11 -4.92 -18.62 -9.67
CA LEU A 11 -4.37 -19.13 -8.41
C LEU A 11 -3.59 -18.06 -7.65
N LEU A 12 -2.78 -17.25 -8.34
CA LEU A 12 -2.05 -16.14 -7.73
C LEU A 12 -3.01 -15.08 -7.17
N VAL A 13 -4.05 -14.71 -7.92
CA VAL A 13 -5.06 -13.74 -7.45
C VAL A 13 -5.77 -14.24 -6.19
N LEU A 14 -6.10 -15.53 -6.11
CA LEU A 14 -6.74 -16.12 -4.93
C LEU A 14 -5.81 -16.17 -3.71
N ILE A 15 -4.50 -16.39 -3.91
CA ILE A 15 -3.52 -16.38 -2.82
C ILE A 15 -3.29 -14.96 -2.30
N VAL A 16 -3.20 -13.96 -3.19
CA VAL A 16 -3.04 -12.54 -2.81
C VAL A 16 -4.27 -12.02 -2.05
N ALA A 17 -5.48 -12.37 -2.52
CA ALA A 17 -6.72 -12.03 -1.82
C ALA A 17 -6.84 -12.75 -0.46
N GLY A 18 -6.41 -14.01 -0.37
CA GLY A 18 -6.38 -14.77 0.89
C GLY A 18 -5.37 -14.22 1.91
N ALA A 19 -4.22 -13.72 1.44
CA ALA A 19 -3.23 -13.08 2.31
C ALA A 19 -3.78 -11.78 2.91
N ALA A 20 -4.43 -10.92 2.11
CA ALA A 20 -5.01 -9.66 2.59
C ALA A 20 -6.08 -9.87 3.68
N VAL A 21 -6.89 -10.93 3.58
CA VAL A 21 -7.91 -11.26 4.61
C VAL A 21 -7.27 -11.88 5.86
N ALA A 22 -6.21 -12.67 5.72
CA ALA A 22 -5.49 -13.27 6.85
C ALA A 22 -4.69 -12.24 7.68
N PHE A 23 -4.11 -11.20 7.06
CA PHE A 23 -3.46 -10.10 7.77
C PHE A 23 -4.46 -9.29 8.61
N ASN A 24 -5.69 -9.10 8.12
CA ASN A 24 -6.74 -8.41 8.89
C ASN A 24 -7.23 -9.23 10.09
N LEU A 25 -7.29 -10.56 10.00
CA LEU A 25 -7.71 -11.40 11.13
C LEU A 25 -6.60 -11.61 12.18
N TYR A 26 -5.32 -11.56 11.78
CA TYR A 26 -4.21 -11.65 12.73
C TYR A 26 -4.02 -10.34 13.52
N ALA A 27 -4.39 -9.19 12.95
CA ALA A 27 -4.42 -7.92 13.66
C ALA A 27 -5.53 -7.85 14.74
N ASP A 28 -6.66 -8.54 14.54
CA ASP A 28 -7.82 -8.44 15.44
C ASP A 28 -7.64 -9.23 16.76
N ASP A 29 -6.95 -10.39 16.73
CA ASP A 29 -6.75 -11.24 17.93
C ASP A 29 -5.65 -10.70 18.89
N GLU A 30 -4.69 -9.92 18.38
CA GLU A 30 -3.73 -9.19 19.23
C GLU A 30 -4.29 -7.83 19.72
N ALA A 31 -5.11 -7.15 18.91
CA ALA A 31 -5.73 -5.89 19.29
C ALA A 31 -6.64 -6.02 20.53
N GLN A 32 -7.45 -7.09 20.63
CA GLN A 32 -8.32 -7.27 21.79
C GLN A 32 -7.56 -7.57 23.10
N LYS A 33 -6.41 -8.27 23.02
CA LYS A 33 -5.60 -8.58 24.22
C LYS A 33 -4.86 -7.35 24.78
N ILE A 34 -4.65 -6.32 23.97
CA ILE A 34 -4.05 -5.04 24.37
C ILE A 34 -5.11 -4.12 25.01
N VAL A 35 -6.34 -4.09 24.49
CA VAL A 35 -7.43 -3.21 25.00
C VAL A 35 -7.89 -3.60 26.42
N GLU A 36 -7.85 -4.88 26.79
CA GLU A 36 -8.30 -5.31 28.12
C GLU A 36 -7.26 -5.09 29.25
N ASN A 37 -6.00 -4.79 28.92
CA ASN A 37 -4.91 -4.62 29.90
C ASN A 37 -4.04 -3.35 29.73
N ALA A 38 -4.32 -2.47 28.77
CA ALA A 38 -3.57 -1.23 28.62
C ALA A 38 -4.03 -0.16 29.63
N PRO A 39 -3.13 0.48 30.40
CA PRO A 39 -3.47 1.58 31.29
C PRO A 39 -4.05 2.77 30.50
N GLU A 40 -5.02 3.49 31.08
CA GLU A 40 -5.82 4.61 30.52
C GLU A 40 -5.03 5.82 29.96
N GLU A 41 -3.73 5.71 29.72
CA GLU A 41 -2.86 6.84 29.43
C GLU A 41 -1.87 6.56 28.29
N GLN A 42 -2.34 6.03 27.16
CA GLN A 42 -1.57 6.03 25.91
C GLN A 42 -2.49 6.32 24.71
N ALA A 43 -3.03 7.54 24.67
CA ALA A 43 -3.17 8.22 23.39
C ALA A 43 -1.74 8.53 22.90
N GLU A 44 -1.04 7.51 22.39
CA GLU A 44 0.14 7.74 21.57
C GLU A 44 -0.30 8.68 20.46
N ALA A 45 0.28 9.88 20.43
CA ALA A 45 0.11 10.82 19.34
C ALA A 45 0.59 10.10 18.08
N SER A 46 -0.36 9.49 17.35
CA SER A 46 -0.16 9.16 15.94
C SER A 46 0.43 10.43 15.34
N PRO A 47 1.61 10.39 14.67
CA PRO A 47 2.07 11.54 13.93
C PRO A 47 0.87 12.04 13.11
N GLU A 48 0.57 13.33 13.22
CA GLU A 48 -0.56 13.95 12.51
C GLU A 48 -0.21 13.92 11.02
N ILE A 49 -0.31 12.73 10.42
CA ILE A 49 -0.14 12.49 9.01
C ILE A 49 -1.27 13.30 8.38
N ASP A 50 -0.90 14.27 7.56
CA ASP A 50 -1.85 14.99 6.73
C ASP A 50 -2.41 14.00 5.72
N GLN A 51 -3.48 13.32 6.12
CA GLN A 51 -4.07 12.22 5.38
C GLN A 51 -4.55 12.68 4.00
N ALA A 52 -5.05 13.93 3.91
CA ALA A 52 -5.43 14.53 2.64
C ALA A 52 -4.23 14.78 1.72
N ARG A 53 -3.07 15.17 2.28
CA ARG A 53 -1.83 15.27 1.52
C ARG A 53 -1.35 13.90 1.07
N CYS A 54 -1.31 12.90 1.96
CA CYS A 54 -0.89 11.54 1.63
C CYS A 54 -1.74 10.94 0.49
N GLU A 55 -3.06 11.06 0.55
CA GLU A 55 -3.97 10.60 -0.51
C GLU A 55 -3.71 11.29 -1.86
N ARG A 56 -3.43 12.60 -1.84
CA ARG A 56 -3.11 13.35 -3.06
C ARG A 56 -1.80 12.90 -3.68
N GLU A 57 -0.73 12.79 -2.90
CA GLU A 57 0.58 12.36 -3.41
C GLU A 57 0.50 10.91 -3.93
N GLN A 58 -0.27 10.04 -3.27
CA GLN A 58 -0.49 8.66 -3.75
C GLN A 58 -1.21 8.64 -5.11
N ALA A 59 -2.26 9.45 -5.28
CA ALA A 59 -2.97 9.55 -6.56
C ALA A 59 -2.09 10.10 -7.69
N GLU A 60 -1.18 11.03 -7.37
CA GLU A 60 -0.21 11.54 -8.34
C GLU A 60 0.81 10.47 -8.73
N PHE A 61 1.34 9.72 -7.76
CA PHE A 61 2.21 8.57 -8.03
C PHE A 61 1.51 7.53 -8.93
N GLU A 62 0.28 7.15 -8.63
CA GLU A 62 -0.51 6.21 -9.45
C GLU A 62 -0.69 6.70 -10.88
N THR A 63 -0.95 8.00 -11.05
CA THR A 63 -1.08 8.62 -12.38
C THR A 63 0.23 8.52 -13.18
N ILE A 64 1.37 8.77 -12.54
CA ILE A 64 2.69 8.67 -13.19
C ILE A 64 3.02 7.20 -13.49
N TRP A 65 2.66 6.30 -12.58
CA TRP A 65 2.83 4.86 -12.74
C TRP A 65 2.05 4.33 -13.93
N ASP A 66 0.77 4.67 -14.05
CA ASP A 66 -0.06 4.27 -15.18
C ASP A 66 0.49 4.82 -16.51
N ALA A 67 0.90 6.08 -16.53
CA ALA A 67 1.52 6.68 -17.71
C ALA A 67 2.84 5.99 -18.12
N SER A 68 3.62 5.49 -17.15
CA SER A 68 4.84 4.72 -17.39
C SER A 68 4.55 3.35 -18.01
N ILE A 69 3.44 2.70 -17.63
CA ILE A 69 2.99 1.44 -18.21
C ILE A 69 2.55 1.64 -19.66
N GLU A 70 1.88 2.74 -19.97
CA GLU A 70 1.49 3.10 -21.34
C GLU A 70 2.69 3.45 -22.23
N ASN A 71 3.77 3.96 -21.64
CA ASN A 71 4.97 4.43 -22.34
C ASN A 71 6.26 3.78 -21.80
N PRO A 72 6.42 2.45 -21.90
CA PRO A 72 7.47 1.71 -21.19
C PRO A 72 8.90 1.94 -21.71
N ASN A 73 9.05 2.66 -22.83
CA ASN A 73 10.35 2.97 -23.43
C ASN A 73 10.83 4.39 -23.13
N ASP A 74 10.03 5.19 -22.39
CA ASP A 74 10.42 6.54 -22.01
C ASP A 74 11.18 6.48 -20.66
N PRO A 75 12.50 6.73 -20.66
CA PRO A 75 13.31 6.64 -19.46
C PRO A 75 13.01 7.76 -18.45
N SER A 76 12.28 8.82 -18.84
CA SER A 76 11.94 9.91 -17.92
C SER A 76 11.00 9.48 -16.80
N TYR A 77 10.25 8.38 -16.99
CA TYR A 77 9.36 7.87 -15.95
C TYR A 77 10.10 7.29 -14.75
N GLU A 78 11.33 6.78 -14.92
CA GLU A 78 12.12 6.23 -13.81
C GLU A 78 12.41 7.32 -12.77
N GLU A 79 12.96 8.46 -13.21
CA GLU A 79 13.25 9.62 -12.35
C GLU A 79 11.96 10.21 -11.75
N ARG A 80 10.89 10.32 -12.55
CA ARG A 80 9.61 10.88 -12.08
C ARG A 80 8.94 10.01 -11.02
N LEU A 81 9.01 8.68 -11.16
CA LEU A 81 8.48 7.74 -10.17
C LEU A 81 9.28 7.77 -8.88
N GLU A 82 10.61 7.91 -8.95
CA GLU A 82 11.46 8.04 -7.76
C GLU A 82 11.13 9.31 -6.97
N ILE A 83 10.95 10.44 -7.65
CA ILE A 83 10.55 11.71 -7.02
C ILE A 83 9.16 11.57 -6.39
N ALA A 84 8.17 11.08 -7.14
CA ALA A 84 6.80 10.93 -6.66
C ALA A 84 6.71 9.95 -5.47
N LEU A 85 7.46 8.84 -5.50
CA LEU A 85 7.52 7.91 -4.37
C LEU A 85 8.13 8.56 -3.12
N THR A 86 9.17 9.39 -3.30
CA THR A 86 9.76 10.17 -2.21
C THR A 86 8.76 11.14 -1.59
N GLU A 87 7.95 11.80 -2.41
CA GLU A 87 6.90 12.73 -1.97
C GLU A 87 5.78 12.00 -1.23
N VAL A 88 5.35 10.83 -1.70
CA VAL A 88 4.41 9.94 -1.01
C VAL A 88 4.95 9.55 0.36
N ASN A 89 6.19 9.05 0.44
CA ASN A 89 6.80 8.64 1.69
C ASN A 89 6.87 9.79 2.71
N ALA A 90 7.28 10.98 2.27
CA ALA A 90 7.31 12.18 3.10
C ALA A 90 5.92 12.68 3.51
N ALA A 91 4.89 12.50 2.68
CA ALA A 91 3.52 12.89 2.99
C ALA A 91 2.82 11.89 3.94
N CYS A 92 3.14 10.61 3.81
CA CYS A 92 2.50 9.52 4.55
C CYS A 92 3.29 9.11 5.81
N GLY A 93 4.43 9.76 6.09
CA GLY A 93 5.26 9.46 7.26
C GLY A 93 5.94 8.09 7.20
N ILE A 94 6.29 7.63 6.00
CA ILE A 94 6.96 6.36 5.74
C ILE A 94 8.46 6.67 5.60
N GLU A 95 9.24 6.44 6.65
CA GLU A 95 10.71 6.63 6.69
C GLU A 95 11.46 5.30 6.80
#